data_AF-A0A1E7HWL1-F1
#
_entry.id   AF-A0A1E7HWL1-F1
#
_cell.length_a   1.000
_cell.length_b   1.000
_cell.length_c   1.000
_cell.angle_alpha   90.00
_cell.angle_beta   90.00
_cell.angle_gamma   90.00
#
_symmetry.space_group_name_H-M   'P 1'
#
loop_
_entity.id
_entity.type
_entity.pdbx_description
1 polymer ?
#
loop_
_entity_poly.entity_id
_entity_poly.type
_entity_poly.pdbx_seq_one_letter_code
_entity_poly.pdbx_strand_id
1 'polypeptide(L)'
;MSTKKQREKKLKQAKEILKALGMPKAQYNDRSGWVFLTLANIKPESSWSNAKSPLLPTVDIMQFIREYYRQDYKPNSRETIRRQTLHQFEQARIVDRNRDDPSRPTNSKNNNYSLNESILAVLIEYPAGEWMRKVEEYKKNLTDLKSLYSKTLDKEKIPITLPGGKEILLSPGKHNQLHADIVHEFCSRFIGESGRLLYIGDTASSRNEGGKLMILESEFLESIGVPPMSHDKLPDVVVFDEKR
;
A
#
# COMPACT_ATOMS: atom_id res chain seq x y z
N MET A 1 -4.35 13.68 35.91
CA MET A 1 -3.27 14.27 35.09
C MET A 1 -3.91 15.12 34.01
N SER A 2 -3.38 16.32 33.71
CA SER A 2 -3.90 17.15 32.59
C SER A 2 -3.94 16.33 31.29
N THR A 3 -5.03 16.43 30.53
CA THR A 3 -5.25 15.75 29.23
C THR A 3 -4.12 16.02 28.24
N LYS A 4 -3.39 17.15 28.38
CA LYS A 4 -2.18 17.43 27.59
C LYS A 4 -1.03 16.48 27.93
N LYS A 5 -0.74 16.28 29.21
CA LYS A 5 0.34 15.38 29.69
C LYS A 5 0.07 13.93 29.28
N GLN A 6 -1.19 13.50 29.29
CA GLN A 6 -1.58 12.16 28.82
C GLN A 6 -1.33 11.98 27.32
N ARG A 7 -1.70 12.98 26.49
CA ARG A 7 -1.41 12.97 25.05
C ARG A 7 0.07 12.89 24.74
N GLU A 8 0.89 13.72 25.39
CA GLU A 8 2.35 13.70 25.25
C GLU A 8 2.95 12.36 25.70
N LYS A 9 2.45 11.79 26.81
CA LYS A 9 2.86 10.46 27.26
C LYS A 9 2.56 9.41 26.20
N LYS A 10 1.33 9.33 25.68
CA LYS A 10 0.94 8.37 24.64
C LYS A 10 1.77 8.52 23.38
N LEU A 11 2.07 9.74 22.96
CA LEU A 11 2.95 9.98 21.83
C LEU A 11 4.34 9.40 22.05
N LYS A 12 4.95 9.68 23.21
CA LYS A 12 6.29 9.19 23.54
C LYS A 12 6.33 7.67 23.51
N GLN A 13 5.30 7.03 24.08
CA GLN A 13 5.16 5.57 24.09
C GLN A 13 4.97 4.99 22.67
N ALA A 14 4.13 5.61 21.84
CA ALA A 14 3.96 5.19 20.45
C ALA A 14 5.27 5.25 19.66
N LYS A 15 6.05 6.32 19.84
CA LYS A 15 7.37 6.46 19.20
C LYS A 15 8.39 5.44 19.69
N GLU A 16 8.35 5.11 20.99
CA GLU A 16 9.18 4.06 21.58
C GLU A 16 8.88 2.70 20.93
N ILE A 17 7.60 2.34 20.81
CA ILE A 17 7.18 1.09 20.17
C ILE A 17 7.60 1.07 18.70
N LEU A 18 7.34 2.13 17.94
CA LEU A 18 7.74 2.23 16.52
C LEU A 18 9.26 2.10 16.35
N LYS A 19 10.05 2.70 17.25
CA LYS A 19 11.51 2.55 17.27
C LYS A 19 11.92 1.11 17.59
N ALA A 20 11.28 0.45 18.56
CA ALA A 20 11.55 -0.93 18.93
C ALA A 20 11.23 -1.91 17.79
N LEU A 21 10.16 -1.64 17.03
CA LEU A 21 9.78 -2.36 15.81
C LEU A 21 10.75 -2.16 14.63
N GLY A 22 11.77 -1.31 14.79
CA GLY A 22 12.82 -1.10 13.79
C GLY A 22 12.51 -0.04 12.74
N MET A 23 11.53 0.84 12.98
CA MET A 23 11.19 1.90 12.03
C MET A 23 12.31 2.96 11.91
N PRO A 24 12.55 3.53 10.72
CA PRO A 24 13.50 4.62 10.55
C PRO A 24 13.07 5.88 11.31
N LYS A 25 14.01 6.81 11.53
CA LYS A 25 13.75 8.08 12.24
C LYS A 25 12.60 8.90 11.69
N ALA A 26 12.37 8.85 10.37
CA ALA A 26 11.26 9.54 9.74
C ALA A 26 9.89 8.92 10.08
N GLN A 27 9.85 7.67 10.52
CA GLN A 27 8.63 6.89 10.81
C GLN A 27 8.36 6.68 12.31
N TYR A 28 9.12 7.33 13.19
CA TYR A 28 8.77 7.51 14.60
C TYR A 28 8.71 9.00 15.01
N ASN A 29 8.39 9.88 14.06
CA ASN A 29 8.04 11.29 14.33
C ASN A 29 6.61 11.43 14.91
N ASP A 30 6.20 12.66 15.22
CA ASP A 30 4.90 12.94 15.84
C ASP A 30 3.73 12.40 15.02
N ARG A 31 3.72 12.69 13.71
CA ARG A 31 2.70 12.20 12.77
C ARG A 31 2.58 10.68 12.82
N SER A 32 3.71 9.98 12.76
CA SER A 32 3.73 8.51 12.77
C SER A 32 3.22 7.94 14.09
N GLY A 33 3.57 8.57 15.21
CA GLY A 33 3.03 8.22 16.52
C GLY A 33 1.52 8.43 16.61
N TRP A 34 1.00 9.54 16.09
CA TRP A 34 -0.44 9.80 16.07
C TRP A 34 -1.20 8.80 15.20
N VAL A 35 -0.72 8.52 14.00
CA VAL A 35 -1.30 7.51 13.10
C VAL A 35 -1.29 6.13 13.78
N PHE A 36 -0.20 5.75 14.43
CA PHE A 36 -0.09 4.48 15.14
C PHE A 36 -1.09 4.35 16.30
N LEU A 37 -1.23 5.39 17.13
CA LEU A 37 -2.21 5.44 18.22
C LEU A 37 -3.65 5.29 17.70
N THR A 38 -3.95 5.95 16.59
CA THR A 38 -5.25 5.88 15.95
C THR A 38 -5.55 4.49 15.39
N LEU A 39 -4.60 3.87 14.68
CA LEU A 39 -4.74 2.51 14.17
C LEU A 39 -4.86 1.46 15.30
N ALA A 40 -4.34 1.77 16.49
CA ALA A 40 -4.53 0.99 17.70
C ALA A 40 -5.83 1.30 18.47
N ASN A 41 -6.60 2.31 18.03
CA ASN A 41 -7.76 2.87 18.73
C ASN A 41 -7.45 3.27 20.19
N ILE A 42 -6.26 3.82 20.44
CA ILE A 42 -5.81 4.27 21.76
C ILE A 42 -6.11 5.76 21.90
N LYS A 43 -6.88 6.12 22.92
CA LYS A 43 -7.14 7.49 23.36
C LYS A 43 -6.17 7.88 24.49
N PRO A 44 -6.05 9.17 24.86
CA PRO A 44 -5.14 9.62 25.92
C PRO A 44 -5.30 8.87 27.26
N GLU A 45 -6.54 8.50 27.59
CA GLU A 45 -6.96 7.78 28.80
C GLU A 45 -6.97 6.25 28.65
N SER A 46 -6.86 5.72 27.43
CA SER A 46 -6.94 4.27 27.19
C SER A 46 -5.73 3.53 27.77
N SER A 47 -5.96 2.32 28.27
CA SER A 47 -4.90 1.34 28.48
C SER A 47 -4.43 0.76 27.14
N TRP A 48 -3.16 0.41 27.03
CA TRP A 48 -2.61 -0.28 25.86
C TRP A 48 -3.14 -1.70 25.70
N SER A 49 -3.49 -2.36 26.82
CA SER A 49 -4.22 -3.65 26.84
C SER A 49 -5.58 -3.61 26.12
N ASN A 50 -6.15 -2.41 25.91
CA ASN A 50 -7.41 -2.21 25.18
C ASN A 50 -7.20 -1.88 23.71
N ALA A 51 -5.98 -2.03 23.19
CA ALA A 51 -5.68 -1.81 21.78
C ALA A 51 -6.60 -2.66 20.91
N LYS A 52 -7.04 -2.07 19.80
CA LYS A 52 -7.84 -2.74 18.77
C LYS A 52 -7.20 -2.51 17.41
N SER A 53 -7.69 -3.24 16.41
CA SER A 53 -7.28 -3.06 15.02
C SER A 53 -8.50 -2.79 14.13
N PRO A 54 -9.12 -1.59 14.24
CA PRO A 54 -10.19 -1.18 13.33
C PRO A 54 -9.68 -1.00 11.90
N LEU A 55 -10.58 -1.11 10.93
CA LEU A 55 -10.33 -0.79 9.52
C LEU A 55 -10.58 0.71 9.32
N LEU A 56 -9.52 1.50 9.17
CA LEU A 56 -9.63 2.96 9.10
C LEU A 56 -9.20 3.51 7.74
N PRO A 57 -10.11 4.18 6.99
CA PRO A 57 -9.75 5.11 5.94
C PRO A 57 -8.85 6.24 6.46
N THR A 58 -8.00 6.81 5.58
CA THR A 58 -7.09 7.91 5.98
C THR A 58 -7.83 9.13 6.54
N VAL A 59 -9.06 9.39 6.07
CA VAL A 59 -9.90 10.50 6.57
C VAL A 59 -10.31 10.28 8.03
N ASP A 60 -10.65 9.04 8.40
CA ASP A 60 -11.01 8.68 9.77
C ASP A 60 -9.79 8.71 10.68
N ILE A 61 -8.61 8.36 10.14
CA ILE A 61 -7.35 8.51 10.85
C ILE A 61 -7.13 9.98 11.23
N MET A 62 -7.26 10.89 10.25
CA MET A 62 -7.12 12.34 10.49
C MET A 62 -8.14 12.86 11.50
N GLN A 63 -9.40 12.41 11.40
CA GLN A 63 -10.48 12.81 12.30
C GLN A 63 -10.20 12.36 13.74
N PHE A 64 -9.78 11.12 13.96
CA PHE A 64 -9.42 10.63 15.29
C PHE A 64 -8.28 11.45 15.91
N ILE A 65 -7.24 11.74 15.13
CA ILE A 65 -6.10 12.54 15.59
C ILE A 65 -6.56 13.95 16.00
N ARG A 66 -7.45 14.57 15.21
CA ARG A 66 -8.03 15.87 15.52
C ARG A 66 -8.86 15.84 16.81
N GLU A 67 -9.72 14.84 16.96
CA GLU A 67 -10.65 14.72 18.08
C GLU A 67 -9.94 14.44 19.41
N TYR A 68 -9.09 13.41 19.43
CA TYR A 68 -8.50 12.90 20.68
C TYR A 68 -7.12 13.48 20.99
N TYR A 69 -6.35 13.85 19.96
CA TYR A 69 -4.99 14.37 20.13
C TYR A 69 -4.86 15.87 19.86
N ARG A 70 -5.92 16.50 19.32
CA ARG A 70 -5.99 17.94 18.98
C ARG A 70 -4.90 18.38 18.01
N GLN A 71 -4.51 17.49 17.10
CA GLN A 71 -3.64 17.83 15.98
C GLN A 71 -4.50 17.91 14.73
N ASP A 72 -4.66 19.12 14.20
CA ASP A 72 -5.53 19.37 13.06
C ASP A 72 -4.74 19.34 11.75
N TYR A 73 -4.81 18.22 11.04
CA TYR A 73 -4.18 18.08 9.74
C TYR A 73 -5.09 18.63 8.64
N LYS A 74 -4.57 19.60 7.86
CA LYS A 74 -5.26 20.12 6.69
C LYS A 74 -5.51 19.00 5.65
N PRO A 75 -6.56 19.08 4.82
CA PRO A 75 -6.91 18.03 3.84
C PRO A 75 -5.76 17.57 2.93
N ASN A 76 -4.86 18.48 2.53
CA ASN A 76 -3.67 18.17 1.72
C ASN A 76 -2.66 17.26 2.44
N SER A 77 -2.71 17.16 3.77
CA SER A 77 -1.86 16.26 4.57
C SER A 77 -2.26 14.79 4.46
N ARG A 78 -3.44 14.49 3.89
CA ARG A 78 -3.89 13.11 3.62
C ARG A 78 -2.84 12.34 2.84
N GLU A 79 -2.31 12.94 1.79
CA GLU A 79 -1.32 12.30 0.93
C GLU A 79 0.01 12.11 1.65
N THR A 80 0.39 13.06 2.51
CA THR A 80 1.57 12.94 3.39
C THR A 80 1.43 11.77 4.36
N ILE A 81 0.28 11.61 5.02
CA ILE A 81 0.02 10.47 5.92
C ILE A 81 0.06 9.15 5.15
N ARG A 82 -0.57 9.10 3.96
CA ARG A 82 -0.57 7.91 3.11
C ARG A 82 0.84 7.52 2.69
N ARG A 83 1.58 8.45 2.09
CA ARG A 83 2.87 8.18 1.45
C ARG A 83 4.06 8.11 2.39
N GLN A 84 4.05 8.86 3.48
CA GLN A 84 5.22 9.00 4.36
C GLN A 84 5.07 8.28 5.71
N THR A 85 3.92 7.67 5.97
CA THR A 85 3.66 6.91 7.19
C THR A 85 2.99 5.58 6.89
N LEU A 86 1.77 5.56 6.32
CA LEU A 86 1.02 4.32 6.11
C LEU A 86 1.72 3.36 5.14
N HIS A 87 2.25 3.87 4.03
CA HIS A 87 3.01 3.07 3.06
C HIS A 87 4.26 2.43 3.69
N GLN A 88 4.97 3.15 4.56
CA GLN A 88 6.15 2.62 5.24
C GLN A 88 5.76 1.61 6.32
N PHE A 89 4.62 1.82 6.99
CA PHE A 89 4.07 0.84 7.91
C PHE A 89 3.65 -0.44 7.18
N GLU A 90 3.09 -0.33 5.98
CA GLU A 90 2.77 -1.47 5.12
C GLU A 90 4.04 -2.23 4.70
N GLN A 91 5.07 -1.52 4.22
CA GLN A 91 6.37 -2.12 3.85
C GLN A 91 7.06 -2.81 5.04
N ALA A 92 6.88 -2.25 6.23
CA ALA A 92 7.38 -2.83 7.46
C ALA A 92 6.49 -3.98 7.98
N ARG A 93 5.32 -4.26 7.38
CA ARG A 93 4.32 -5.20 7.92
C ARG A 93 3.89 -4.82 9.34
N ILE A 94 3.68 -3.54 9.61
CA ILE A 94 2.98 -3.05 10.81
C ILE A 94 1.48 -2.97 10.54
N VAL A 95 1.12 -2.62 9.31
CA VAL A 95 -0.25 -2.36 8.86
C VAL A 95 -0.60 -3.27 7.71
N ASP A 96 -1.83 -3.80 7.76
CA ASP A 96 -2.50 -4.42 6.63
C ASP A 96 -3.40 -3.39 5.96
N ARG A 97 -3.16 -3.18 4.67
CA ARG A 97 -4.00 -2.36 3.79
C ARG A 97 -5.14 -3.24 3.28
N ASN A 98 -6.38 -2.73 3.36
CA ASN A 98 -7.59 -3.40 2.89
C ASN A 98 -7.69 -4.85 3.38
N ARG A 99 -7.50 -5.08 4.68
CA ARG A 99 -7.57 -6.43 5.28
C ARG A 99 -8.91 -7.12 5.00
N ASP A 100 -9.98 -6.34 4.80
CA ASP A 100 -11.31 -6.80 4.40
C ASP A 100 -11.39 -7.27 2.93
N ASP A 101 -10.58 -6.70 2.05
CA ASP A 101 -10.67 -6.86 0.60
C ASP A 101 -9.33 -6.53 -0.08
N PRO A 102 -8.41 -7.51 -0.18
CA PRO A 102 -7.09 -7.31 -0.78
C PRO A 102 -7.12 -6.95 -2.27
N SER A 103 -8.23 -7.24 -2.97
CA SER A 103 -8.44 -6.93 -4.39
C SER A 103 -8.69 -5.43 -4.64
N ARG A 104 -8.85 -4.64 -3.56
CA ARG A 104 -9.26 -3.25 -3.69
C ARG A 104 -8.17 -2.40 -4.40
N PRO A 105 -8.54 -1.65 -5.46
CA PRO A 105 -7.58 -0.85 -6.21
C PRO A 105 -6.87 0.21 -5.37
N THR A 106 -5.63 0.53 -5.74
CA THR A 106 -4.81 1.50 -5.01
C THR A 106 -5.41 2.91 -4.94
N ASN A 107 -6.24 3.27 -5.92
CA ASN A 107 -6.93 4.57 -6.02
C ASN A 107 -8.35 4.57 -5.42
N SER A 108 -8.82 3.44 -4.88
CA SER A 108 -10.16 3.34 -4.30
C SER A 108 -10.37 4.33 -3.15
N LYS A 109 -11.54 4.98 -3.13
CA LYS A 109 -11.95 5.84 -2.01
C LYS A 109 -12.17 5.05 -0.71
N ASN A 110 -12.40 3.75 -0.83
CA ASN A 110 -12.68 2.86 0.29
C ASN A 110 -11.39 2.24 0.87
N ASN A 111 -10.21 2.63 0.39
CA ASN A 111 -8.96 2.11 0.96
C ASN A 111 -8.90 2.34 2.48
N ASN A 112 -8.60 1.28 3.23
CA ASN A 112 -8.50 1.31 4.69
C ASN A 112 -7.21 0.63 5.16
N TYR A 113 -6.88 0.87 6.42
CA TYR A 113 -5.65 0.43 7.06
C TYR A 113 -5.97 -0.07 8.46
N SER A 114 -5.32 -1.17 8.86
CA SER A 114 -5.48 -1.76 10.19
C SER A 114 -4.15 -2.33 10.67
N LEU A 115 -3.89 -2.36 11.98
CA LEU A 115 -2.69 -3.04 12.51
C LEU A 115 -2.81 -4.55 12.29
N ASN A 116 -1.70 -5.21 11.96
CA ASN A 116 -1.75 -6.67 11.93
C ASN A 116 -1.75 -7.28 13.35
N GLU A 117 -1.98 -8.58 13.41
CA GLU A 117 -2.09 -9.31 14.68
C GLU A 117 -0.80 -9.31 15.50
N SER A 118 0.36 -9.38 14.84
CA SER A 118 1.67 -9.37 15.51
C SER A 118 1.89 -8.05 16.25
N ILE A 119 1.52 -6.92 15.63
CA ILE A 119 1.60 -5.62 16.28
C ILE A 119 0.58 -5.52 17.41
N LEU A 120 -0.64 -5.99 17.22
CA LEU A 120 -1.65 -5.98 18.27
C LEU A 120 -1.19 -6.76 19.51
N ALA A 121 -0.54 -7.91 19.33
CA ALA A 121 0.05 -8.69 20.42
C ALA A 121 1.15 -7.93 21.19
N VAL A 122 1.98 -7.12 20.50
CA VAL A 122 2.94 -6.22 21.15
C VAL A 122 2.21 -5.16 22.00
N LEU A 123 1.15 -4.57 21.45
CA LEU A 123 0.43 -3.48 22.11
C LEU A 123 -0.30 -3.92 23.37
N ILE A 124 -0.89 -5.12 23.38
CA ILE A 124 -1.66 -5.62 24.52
C ILE A 124 -0.79 -5.78 25.77
N GLU A 125 0.48 -6.18 25.59
CA GLU A 125 1.43 -6.38 26.69
C GLU A 125 2.07 -5.06 27.16
N TYR A 126 2.31 -4.10 26.26
CA TYR A 126 2.98 -2.83 26.59
C TYR A 126 2.25 -2.03 27.69
N PRO A 127 2.94 -1.32 28.60
CA PRO A 127 4.40 -1.11 28.70
C PRO A 127 5.15 -2.14 29.55
N ALA A 128 4.42 -3.03 30.22
CA ALA A 128 4.98 -4.05 31.11
C ALA A 128 4.95 -5.42 30.40
N GLY A 129 5.19 -6.52 31.11
CA GLY A 129 5.12 -7.86 30.51
C GLY A 129 6.17 -8.10 29.41
N GLU A 130 5.84 -9.02 28.51
CA GLU A 130 6.79 -9.60 27.54
C GLU A 130 6.74 -8.93 26.17
N TRP A 131 6.35 -7.64 26.09
CA TRP A 131 6.17 -6.95 24.81
C TRP A 131 7.46 -6.88 23.98
N MET A 132 8.64 -6.76 24.62
CA MET A 132 9.93 -6.79 23.93
C MET A 132 10.20 -8.17 23.30
N ARG A 133 9.81 -9.26 23.97
CA ARG A 133 9.87 -10.61 23.39
C ARG A 133 8.98 -10.71 22.16
N LYS A 134 7.78 -10.11 22.20
CA LYS A 134 6.87 -10.01 21.04
C LYS A 134 7.44 -9.18 19.89
N VAL A 135 8.17 -8.11 20.18
CA VAL A 135 8.90 -7.33 19.16
C VAL A 135 9.96 -8.19 18.47
N GLU A 136 10.71 -9.00 19.21
CA GLU A 136 11.72 -9.89 18.61
C GLU A 136 11.09 -11.04 17.81
N GLU A 137 9.98 -11.62 18.27
CA GLU A 137 9.18 -12.58 17.48
C GLU A 137 8.73 -11.98 16.15
N TYR A 138 8.19 -10.75 16.19
CA TYR A 138 7.78 -10.02 15.00
C TYR A 138 8.93 -9.80 14.02
N LYS A 139 10.10 -9.36 14.51
CA LYS A 139 11.29 -9.13 13.65
C LYS A 139 11.76 -10.42 12.99
N LYS A 140 11.79 -11.53 13.75
CA LYS A 140 12.18 -12.85 13.24
C LYS A 140 11.25 -13.32 12.12
N ASN A 141 9.95 -13.08 12.26
CA ASN A 141 8.93 -13.52 11.32
C ASN A 141 8.67 -12.52 10.17
N LEU A 142 9.38 -11.38 10.12
CA LEU A 142 9.10 -10.31 9.18
C LEU A 142 9.18 -10.76 7.71
N THR A 143 10.18 -11.59 7.38
CA THR A 143 10.33 -12.13 6.03
C THR A 143 9.16 -13.03 5.64
N ASP A 144 8.71 -13.88 6.56
CA ASP A 144 7.58 -14.79 6.33
C ASP A 144 6.26 -14.00 6.20
N LEU A 145 6.06 -12.98 7.03
CA LEU A 145 4.91 -12.07 6.94
C LEU A 145 4.86 -11.33 5.60
N LYS A 146 6.02 -10.94 5.06
CA LYS A 146 6.12 -10.35 3.71
C LYS A 146 5.79 -11.38 2.63
N SER A 147 6.30 -12.61 2.75
CA SER A 147 6.04 -13.69 1.79
C SER A 147 4.55 -14.06 1.75
N LEU A 148 3.93 -14.25 2.92
CA LEU A 148 2.51 -14.56 3.04
C LEU A 148 1.65 -13.46 2.40
N TYR A 149 1.95 -12.20 2.71
CA TYR A 149 1.25 -11.06 2.15
C TYR A 149 1.40 -10.97 0.62
N SER A 150 2.62 -11.17 0.10
CA SER A 150 2.85 -11.21 -1.36
C SER A 150 2.02 -12.29 -2.01
N LYS A 151 1.99 -13.51 -1.46
CA LYS A 151 1.18 -14.61 -1.98
C LYS A 151 -0.32 -14.30 -1.98
N THR A 152 -0.81 -13.59 -0.97
CA THR A 152 -2.20 -13.14 -0.94
C THR A 152 -2.48 -12.13 -2.05
N LEU A 153 -1.59 -11.15 -2.26
CA LEU A 153 -1.73 -10.17 -3.34
C LEU A 153 -1.59 -10.80 -4.73
N ASP A 154 -0.70 -11.77 -4.90
CA ASP A 154 -0.47 -12.46 -6.17
C ASP A 154 -1.72 -13.21 -6.65
N LYS A 155 -2.55 -13.72 -5.74
CA LYS A 155 -3.84 -14.35 -6.08
C LYS A 155 -4.87 -13.38 -6.64
N GLU A 156 -4.77 -12.10 -6.28
CA GLU A 156 -5.69 -11.08 -6.75
C GLU A 156 -5.23 -10.43 -8.06
N LYS A 157 -4.03 -10.77 -8.56
CA LYS A 157 -3.53 -10.21 -9.81
C LYS A 157 -4.31 -10.72 -11.01
N ILE A 158 -4.43 -9.85 -12.01
CA ILE A 158 -5.15 -10.12 -13.26
C ILE A 158 -4.13 -10.62 -14.29
N PRO A 159 -4.24 -11.87 -14.77
CA PRO A 159 -3.33 -12.38 -15.78
C PRO A 159 -3.62 -11.78 -17.15
N ILE A 160 -2.55 -11.57 -17.92
CA ILE A 160 -2.59 -11.26 -19.35
C ILE A 160 -1.68 -12.25 -20.08
N THR A 161 -2.25 -12.97 -21.03
CA THR A 161 -1.51 -13.85 -21.93
C THR A 161 -1.10 -13.08 -23.18
N LEU A 162 0.20 -13.02 -23.44
CA LEU A 162 0.79 -12.43 -24.64
C LEU A 162 0.78 -13.41 -25.81
N PRO A 163 0.88 -12.91 -27.06
CA PRO A 163 1.23 -13.74 -28.21
C PRO A 163 2.49 -14.57 -27.93
N GLY A 164 2.45 -15.87 -28.20
CA GLY A 164 3.52 -16.81 -27.84
C GLY A 164 3.38 -17.48 -26.46
N GLY A 165 2.30 -17.19 -25.71
CA GLY A 165 1.92 -17.92 -24.49
C GLY A 165 2.60 -17.43 -23.21
N LYS A 166 3.39 -16.36 -23.26
CA LYS A 166 3.98 -15.73 -22.07
C LYS A 166 2.90 -15.01 -21.27
N GLU A 167 2.84 -15.26 -19.96
CA GLU A 167 1.93 -14.56 -19.06
C GLU A 167 2.61 -13.40 -18.31
N ILE A 168 1.86 -12.33 -18.11
CA ILE A 168 2.18 -11.22 -17.21
C ILE A 168 1.02 -11.00 -16.23
N LEU A 169 1.28 -10.42 -15.05
CA LEU A 169 0.28 -10.24 -13.99
C LEU A 169 0.11 -8.75 -13.63
N LEU A 170 -1.06 -8.17 -13.92
CA LEU A 170 -1.42 -6.81 -13.49
C LEU A 170 -1.93 -6.80 -12.05
N SER A 171 -1.72 -5.70 -11.32
CA SER A 171 -2.36 -5.49 -10.01
C SER A 171 -3.89 -5.48 -10.14
N PRO A 172 -4.63 -5.80 -9.06
CA PRO A 172 -6.09 -5.86 -9.13
C PRO A 172 -6.73 -4.50 -9.39
N GLY A 173 -7.83 -4.51 -10.15
CA GLY A 173 -8.75 -3.38 -10.25
C GLY A 173 -9.43 -3.21 -11.60
N LYS A 174 -10.54 -2.46 -11.61
CA LYS A 174 -11.40 -2.29 -12.81
C LYS A 174 -10.65 -1.74 -14.03
N HIS A 175 -9.68 -0.84 -13.83
CA HIS A 175 -8.88 -0.31 -14.94
C HIS A 175 -7.90 -1.36 -15.48
N ASN A 176 -7.20 -2.08 -14.61
CA ASN A 176 -6.30 -3.16 -15.04
C ASN A 176 -7.09 -4.34 -15.66
N GLN A 177 -8.31 -4.61 -15.20
CA GLN A 177 -9.22 -5.56 -15.86
C GLN A 177 -9.56 -5.06 -17.26
N LEU A 178 -9.90 -3.78 -17.42
CA LEU A 178 -10.13 -3.21 -18.75
C LEU A 178 -8.90 -3.33 -19.65
N HIS A 179 -7.68 -3.15 -19.13
CA HIS A 179 -6.46 -3.37 -19.92
C HIS A 179 -6.32 -4.83 -20.36
N ALA A 180 -6.60 -5.78 -19.47
CA ALA A 180 -6.63 -7.21 -19.81
C ALA A 180 -7.71 -7.53 -20.86
N ASP A 181 -8.91 -6.96 -20.72
CA ASP A 181 -10.00 -7.12 -21.68
C ASP A 181 -9.64 -6.52 -23.04
N ILE A 182 -8.88 -5.42 -23.10
CA ILE A 182 -8.35 -4.89 -24.37
C ILE A 182 -7.44 -5.93 -25.05
N VAL A 183 -6.55 -6.57 -24.30
CA VAL A 183 -5.65 -7.58 -24.87
C VAL A 183 -6.41 -8.84 -25.28
N HIS A 184 -7.33 -9.33 -24.45
CA HIS A 184 -8.00 -10.61 -24.68
C HIS A 184 -9.23 -10.53 -25.59
N GLU A 185 -10.04 -9.47 -25.47
CA GLU A 185 -11.31 -9.33 -26.19
C GLU A 185 -11.21 -8.37 -27.36
N PHE A 186 -10.60 -7.20 -27.19
CA PHE A 186 -10.50 -6.23 -28.28
C PHE A 186 -9.50 -6.70 -29.35
N CYS A 187 -8.27 -7.03 -28.96
CA CYS A 187 -7.25 -7.41 -29.93
C CYS A 187 -7.63 -8.70 -30.67
N SER A 188 -8.22 -9.69 -29.99
CA SER A 188 -8.66 -10.94 -30.64
C SER A 188 -9.73 -10.71 -31.72
N ARG A 189 -10.61 -9.73 -31.53
CA ARG A 189 -11.70 -9.42 -32.49
C ARG A 189 -11.27 -8.51 -33.63
N PHE A 190 -10.39 -7.54 -33.37
CA PHE A 190 -10.09 -6.47 -34.33
C PHE A 190 -8.71 -6.57 -34.99
N ILE A 191 -7.74 -7.23 -34.34
CA ILE A 191 -6.36 -7.36 -34.81
C ILE A 191 -6.02 -8.83 -35.12
N GLY A 192 -6.48 -9.75 -34.27
CA GLY A 192 -6.18 -11.18 -34.37
C GLY A 192 -4.73 -11.48 -33.98
N GLU A 193 -4.14 -12.49 -34.63
CA GLU A 193 -2.80 -13.00 -34.31
C GLU A 193 -1.64 -12.05 -34.67
N SER A 194 -1.88 -11.00 -35.46
CA SER A 194 -0.86 -10.03 -35.86
C SER A 194 -0.62 -8.91 -34.84
N GLY A 195 -1.38 -8.89 -33.74
CA GLY A 195 -1.25 -7.88 -32.72
C GLY A 195 -0.02 -8.09 -31.84
N ARG A 196 0.95 -7.19 -31.92
CA ARG A 196 2.10 -7.12 -31.02
C ARG A 196 1.85 -6.08 -29.93
N LEU A 197 1.77 -6.53 -28.67
CA LEU A 197 1.66 -5.63 -27.52
C LEU A 197 3.00 -4.90 -27.29
N LEU A 198 3.04 -3.59 -27.53
CA LEU A 198 4.24 -2.77 -27.39
C LEU A 198 4.33 -2.10 -26.02
N TYR A 199 3.19 -1.84 -25.40
CA TYR A 199 3.14 -1.20 -24.10
C TYR A 199 1.88 -1.60 -23.33
N ILE A 200 2.05 -1.85 -22.04
CA ILE A 200 0.95 -1.91 -21.08
C ILE A 200 1.40 -1.37 -19.73
N GLY A 201 0.62 -0.42 -19.20
CA GLY A 201 0.85 0.16 -17.88
C GLY A 201 0.04 -0.53 -16.80
N ASP A 202 0.68 -0.87 -15.68
CA ASP A 202 -0.05 -1.20 -14.46
C ASP A 202 -0.44 0.11 -13.75
N THR A 203 -1.74 0.29 -13.49
CA THR A 203 -2.25 1.50 -12.82
C THR A 203 -1.78 1.67 -11.37
N ALA A 204 -1.31 0.60 -10.71
CA ALA A 204 -0.63 0.72 -9.41
C ALA A 204 0.82 1.21 -9.54
N SER A 205 1.48 0.91 -10.66
CA SER A 205 2.87 1.25 -10.94
C SER A 205 3.06 2.68 -11.44
N SER A 206 2.05 3.26 -12.09
CA SER A 206 2.14 4.58 -12.75
C SER A 206 2.11 5.79 -11.81
N ARG A 207 1.93 5.60 -10.50
CA ARG A 207 1.84 6.72 -9.53
C ARG A 207 2.94 6.68 -8.49
N ASN A 208 4.16 7.04 -8.88
CA ASN A 208 5.27 7.40 -7.98
C ASN A 208 5.67 6.35 -6.92
N GLU A 209 5.32 5.09 -7.13
CA GLU A 209 5.74 3.94 -6.30
C GLU A 209 6.91 3.15 -6.95
N GLY A 210 7.61 3.77 -7.91
CA GLY A 210 8.80 3.17 -8.54
C GLY A 210 8.48 1.89 -9.31
N GLY A 211 7.24 1.74 -9.77
CA GLY A 211 6.81 0.57 -10.52
C GLY A 211 7.39 0.60 -11.93
N LYS A 212 8.11 -0.46 -12.29
CA LYS A 212 8.52 -0.73 -13.67
C LYS A 212 7.28 -0.73 -14.58
N LEU A 213 7.43 -0.20 -15.78
CA LEU A 213 6.52 -0.51 -16.88
C LEU A 213 6.45 -2.03 -17.02
N MET A 214 5.23 -2.58 -17.11
CA MET A 214 5.04 -4.04 -17.21
C MET A 214 5.61 -4.55 -18.53
N ILE A 215 5.31 -3.86 -19.62
CA ILE A 215 5.91 -4.06 -20.94
C ILE A 215 6.14 -2.68 -21.55
N LEU A 216 7.34 -2.48 -22.10
CA LEU A 216 7.67 -1.38 -23.00
C LEU A 216 8.71 -1.90 -24.00
N GLU A 217 8.28 -2.12 -25.25
CA GLU A 217 9.14 -2.57 -26.35
C GLU A 217 9.86 -1.37 -26.99
N SER A 218 10.74 -0.71 -26.23
CA SER A 218 11.41 0.53 -26.68
C SER A 218 12.16 0.36 -28.00
N GLU A 219 12.92 -0.73 -28.16
CA GLU A 219 13.70 -0.99 -29.37
C GLU A 219 12.78 -1.15 -30.61
N PHE A 220 11.64 -1.82 -30.45
CA PHE A 220 10.69 -1.98 -31.54
C PHE A 220 10.00 -0.65 -31.88
N LEU A 221 9.58 0.11 -30.86
CA LEU A 221 9.01 1.44 -31.05
C LEU A 221 9.97 2.36 -31.82
N GLU A 222 11.25 2.38 -31.44
CA GLU A 222 12.28 3.13 -32.17
C GLU A 222 12.46 2.64 -33.61
N SER A 223 12.42 1.32 -33.83
CA SER A 223 12.55 0.73 -35.18
C SER A 223 11.41 1.13 -36.14
N ILE A 224 10.21 1.41 -35.62
CA ILE A 224 9.06 1.89 -36.40
C ILE A 224 8.95 3.42 -36.40
N GLY A 225 10.00 4.12 -35.93
CA GLY A 225 10.08 5.59 -35.94
C GLY A 225 9.32 6.29 -34.81
N VAL A 226 8.88 5.55 -33.78
CA VAL A 226 8.29 6.15 -32.57
C VAL A 226 9.42 6.53 -31.61
N PRO A 227 9.55 7.80 -31.22
CA PRO A 227 10.62 8.24 -30.31
C PRO A 227 10.46 7.61 -28.92
N PRO A 228 11.55 7.55 -28.12
CA PRO A 228 11.51 7.04 -26.76
C PRO A 228 10.41 7.74 -25.95
N MET A 229 9.45 6.97 -25.46
CA MET A 229 8.30 7.54 -24.78
C MET A 229 8.71 8.03 -23.37
N SER A 230 8.44 9.30 -23.07
CA SER A 230 8.61 9.86 -21.73
C SER A 230 7.51 9.36 -20.79
N HIS A 231 7.87 9.05 -19.54
CA HIS A 231 6.98 8.52 -18.51
C HIS A 231 5.76 9.42 -18.18
N ASP A 232 5.77 10.69 -18.59
CA ASP A 232 4.81 11.66 -18.10
C ASP A 232 3.42 11.59 -18.76
N LYS A 233 3.27 10.95 -19.95
CA LYS A 233 1.97 10.79 -20.64
C LYS A 233 1.94 9.58 -21.60
N LEU A 234 2.01 8.37 -21.05
CA LEU A 234 1.84 7.14 -21.84
C LEU A 234 0.34 6.80 -22.00
N PRO A 235 -0.09 6.25 -23.15
CA PRO A 235 -1.39 5.58 -23.27
C PRO A 235 -1.52 4.44 -22.25
N ASP A 236 -2.71 3.89 -22.04
CA ASP A 236 -2.88 2.75 -21.13
C ASP A 236 -2.36 1.43 -21.72
N VAL A 237 -2.62 1.21 -23.03
CA VAL A 237 -2.22 0.03 -23.81
C VAL A 237 -1.81 0.48 -25.22
N VAL A 238 -0.72 -0.05 -25.76
CA VAL A 238 -0.31 0.15 -27.18
C VAL A 238 -0.11 -1.21 -27.83
N VAL A 239 -0.83 -1.45 -28.92
CA VAL A 239 -0.70 -2.66 -29.75
C VAL A 239 -0.43 -2.23 -31.18
N PHE A 240 0.50 -2.92 -31.83
CA PHE A 240 0.86 -2.72 -33.23
C PHE A 240 0.39 -3.92 -34.05
N ASP A 241 -0.36 -3.68 -35.12
CA ASP A 241 -0.76 -4.72 -36.06
C ASP A 241 0.35 -4.91 -37.09
N GLU A 242 1.12 -6.00 -37.00
CA GLU A 242 2.26 -6.22 -37.89
C GLU A 242 1.85 -6.42 -39.37
N LYS A 243 0.55 -6.57 -39.66
CA LYS A 243 0.03 -6.77 -41.02
C LYS A 243 -0.60 -5.51 -41.64
N ARG A 244 -0.86 -4.44 -40.88
CA ARG A 244 -1.59 -3.25 -41.35
C ARG A 244 -0.95 -1.96 -40.86
#